data_AF-A0A3S9B3I3-F1
#
_entry.id   AF-A0A3S9B3I3-F1
#
_cell.length_a   1.000
_cell.length_b   1.000
_cell.length_c   1.000
_cell.angle_alpha   90.00
_cell.angle_beta   90.00
_cell.angle_gamma   90.00
#
_symmetry.space_group_name_H-M   'P 1'
#
loop_
_entity.id
_entity.type
_entity.pdbx_description
1 polymer ?
#
loop_
_entity_poly.entity_id
_entity_poly.type
_entity_poly.pdbx_seq_one_letter_code
_entity_poly.pdbx_strand_id
1 'polypeptide(L)'
;MTDLKLGPLPKVRYVRKTVLLPEPLAEELDEYAAEHSRLHEPVEAAVLIPHMLKDFLRTDRGWRAHRTKRGRTTPQRQDLPAGTSCQRDPEH
;
A
#
# COMPACT_ATOMS: atom_id res chain seq x y z
N MET A 1 -41.54 -17.88 7.98
CA MET A 1 -40.60 -17.55 6.90
C MET A 1 -39.24 -17.38 7.53
N THR A 2 -38.27 -18.23 7.20
CA THR A 2 -36.95 -18.25 7.85
C THR A 2 -36.10 -17.11 7.29
N ASP A 3 -35.94 -16.06 8.08
CA ASP A 3 -35.12 -14.90 7.72
C ASP A 3 -33.64 -15.25 7.96
N LEU A 4 -32.86 -15.33 6.89
CA LEU A 4 -31.43 -15.61 6.98
C LEU A 4 -30.72 -14.35 7.47
N LYS A 5 -30.12 -14.41 8.66
CA LYS A 5 -29.38 -13.32 9.33
C LYS A 5 -28.06 -12.92 8.63
N LEU A 6 -27.96 -13.12 7.32
CA LEU A 6 -26.78 -12.70 6.56
C LEU A 6 -26.95 -11.23 6.21
N GLY A 7 -26.23 -10.35 6.91
CA GLY A 7 -26.09 -8.95 6.50
C GLY A 7 -25.44 -8.83 5.11
N PRO A 8 -25.43 -7.63 4.51
CA PRO A 8 -24.92 -7.43 3.16
C PRO A 8 -23.49 -7.96 3.03
N LEU A 9 -23.28 -8.90 2.12
CA LEU A 9 -22.00 -9.55 1.91
C LEU A 9 -20.94 -8.54 1.42
N PRO A 10 -19.69 -8.63 1.91
CA PRO A 10 -18.60 -7.79 1.45
C PRO A 10 -18.40 -8.00 -0.06
N LYS A 11 -18.47 -6.89 -0.82
CA LYS A 11 -18.23 -6.91 -2.27
C LYS A 11 -16.72 -6.99 -2.51
N VAL A 12 -16.21 -8.16 -2.84
CA VAL A 12 -14.86 -8.29 -3.39
C VAL A 12 -14.86 -7.67 -4.78
N ARG A 13 -13.99 -6.70 -5.03
CA ARG A 13 -13.83 -6.04 -6.33
C ARG A 13 -12.47 -6.37 -6.91
N TYR A 14 -12.47 -6.92 -8.12
CA TYR A 14 -11.26 -7.14 -8.91
C TYR A 14 -11.13 -6.04 -9.97
N VAL A 15 -9.91 -5.60 -10.24
CA VAL A 15 -9.62 -4.60 -11.28
C VAL A 15 -8.68 -5.23 -12.29
N ARG A 16 -9.09 -5.28 -13.56
CA ARG A 16 -8.23 -5.75 -14.64
C ARG A 16 -7.19 -4.68 -14.97
N LYS A 17 -5.93 -5.08 -15.08
CA LYS A 17 -4.84 -4.26 -15.59
C LYS A 17 -4.14 -5.05 -16.69
N THR A 18 -3.89 -4.39 -17.82
CA THR A 18 -3.10 -4.95 -18.92
C THR A 18 -1.73 -4.29 -18.88
N VAL A 19 -0.68 -5.10 -18.90
CA VAL A 19 0.71 -4.67 -18.92
C VAL A 19 1.41 -5.30 -20.10
N LEU A 20 2.33 -4.56 -20.73
CA LEU A 20 3.23 -5.11 -21.73
C LEU A 20 4.49 -5.59 -20.98
N LEU A 21 4.88 -6.84 -21.23
CA LEU A 21 6.09 -7.43 -20.68
C LEU A 21 7.08 -7.63 -21.83
N PRO A 22 8.37 -7.32 -21.64
CA PRO A 22 9.41 -7.82 -22.52
C PRO A 22 9.33 -9.35 -22.62
N GLU A 23 9.55 -9.89 -23.82
CA GLU A 23 9.49 -11.34 -24.07
C GLU A 23 10.38 -12.17 -23.11
N PRO A 24 11.66 -11.79 -22.85
CA PRO A 24 12.48 -12.56 -21.91
C PRO A 24 11.91 -12.60 -20.49
N LEU A 25 11.25 -11.52 -20.04
CA LEU A 25 10.64 -11.48 -18.72
C LEU A 25 9.40 -12.38 -18.65
N ALA A 26 8.64 -12.50 -19.73
CA ALA A 26 7.51 -13.41 -19.77
C ALA A 26 7.96 -14.87 -19.67
N GLU A 27 9.01 -15.25 -20.42
CA GLU A 27 9.60 -16.60 -20.39
C GLU A 27 10.11 -16.95 -18.99
N GLU A 28 10.88 -16.07 -18.35
CA GLU A 28 11.37 -16.30 -16.98
C GLU A 28 10.24 -16.47 -15.96
N LEU A 29 9.13 -15.73 -16.11
CA LEU A 29 7.97 -15.85 -15.24
C LEU A 29 7.24 -17.19 -15.43
N ASP A 30 7.16 -17.68 -16.68
CA ASP A 30 6.56 -18.98 -16.99
C ASP A 30 7.41 -20.13 -16.47
N GLU A 31 8.74 -20.05 -16.60
CA GLU A 31 9.68 -21.01 -16.00
C GLU A 31 9.54 -21.05 -14.47
N TYR A 32 9.50 -19.87 -13.83
CA TYR A 32 9.30 -19.78 -12.38
C TYR A 32 7.96 -20.40 -11.96
N ALA A 33 6.89 -20.16 -12.71
CA ALA A 33 5.58 -20.75 -12.44
C ALA A 33 5.60 -22.28 -12.59
N ALA A 34 6.33 -22.81 -13.57
CA ALA A 34 6.54 -24.24 -13.75
C ALA A 34 7.32 -24.86 -12.58
N GLU A 35 8.36 -24.19 -12.08
CA GLU A 35 9.09 -24.64 -10.88
C GLU A 35 8.22 -24.62 -9.63
N HIS A 36 7.47 -23.54 -9.41
CA HIS A 36 6.52 -23.44 -8.29
C HIS A 36 5.48 -24.57 -8.34
N SER A 37 4.98 -24.88 -9.54
CA SER A 37 4.01 -25.95 -9.78
C SER A 37 4.55 -27.36 -9.50
N ARG A 38 5.88 -27.56 -9.44
CA ARG A 38 6.47 -28.85 -9.06
C ARG A 38 6.40 -29.09 -7.55
N LEU A 39 6.38 -28.02 -6.75
CA LEU A 39 6.37 -28.08 -5.29
C LEU A 39 4.98 -27.86 -4.68
N HIS A 40 4.07 -27.26 -5.46
CA HIS A 40 2.75 -26.81 -5.03
C HIS A 40 1.67 -27.16 -6.07
N GLU A 41 0.50 -26.52 -6.01
CA GLU A 41 -0.49 -26.69 -7.05
C GLU A 41 -0.04 -26.07 -8.39
N PRO A 42 -0.44 -26.67 -9.53
CA PRO A 42 -0.21 -26.10 -10.84
C PRO A 42 -0.76 -24.67 -10.95
N VAL A 43 0.09 -23.73 -11.34
CA VAL A 43 -0.25 -22.31 -11.41
C VAL A 43 0.43 -21.64 -12.59
N GLU A 44 -0.29 -20.73 -13.26
CA GLU A 44 0.25 -19.88 -14.33
C GLU A 44 0.89 -18.61 -13.75
N ALA A 45 1.85 -18.04 -14.48
CA ALA A 45 2.50 -16.78 -14.10
C ALA A 45 1.49 -15.66 -13.82
N ALA A 46 0.41 -15.56 -14.62
CA ALA A 46 -0.64 -14.55 -14.45
C ALA A 46 -1.32 -14.58 -13.07
N VAL A 47 -1.39 -15.75 -12.43
CA VAL A 47 -1.94 -15.90 -11.09
C VAL A 47 -0.90 -15.53 -10.02
N LEU A 48 0.38 -15.86 -10.24
CA LEU A 48 1.47 -15.55 -9.32
C LEU A 48 1.82 -14.04 -9.27
N ILE A 49 1.77 -13.35 -10.42
CA ILE A 49 2.17 -11.94 -10.54
C ILE A 49 1.49 -11.03 -9.49
N PRO A 50 0.15 -11.07 -9.28
CA PRO A 50 -0.49 -10.29 -8.23
C PRO A 50 0.06 -10.55 -6.81
N HIS A 51 0.41 -11.80 -6.49
CA HIS A 51 0.98 -12.17 -5.19
C HIS A 51 2.41 -11.65 -5.04
N MET A 52 3.25 -11.81 -6.06
CA MET A 52 4.60 -11.28 -6.09
C MET A 52 4.61 -9.76 -5.93
N LEU A 53 3.74 -9.05 -6.64
CA LEU A 53 3.62 -7.59 -6.56
C LEU A 53 3.17 -7.13 -5.17
N LYS A 54 2.24 -7.86 -4.53
CA LYS A 54 1.81 -7.58 -3.16
C LYS A 54 2.99 -7.68 -2.18
N ASP A 55 3.80 -8.72 -2.31
CA ASP A 55 4.95 -8.94 -1.44
C ASP A 55 6.07 -7.95 -1.72
N PHE A 56 6.33 -7.63 -2.99
CA PHE A 56 7.27 -6.60 -3.41
C PHE A 56 6.93 -5.23 -2.80
N LEU A 57 5.67 -4.80 -2.88
CA LEU A 57 5.23 -3.52 -2.29
C LEU A 57 5.37 -3.50 -0.77
N ARG A 58 5.27 -4.66 -0.10
CA ARG A 58 5.49 -4.79 1.35
C ARG A 58 6.97 -4.65 1.70
N THR A 59 7.87 -5.15 0.86
CA THR A 59 9.31 -5.19 1.15
C THR A 59 10.05 -3.94 0.68
N ASP A 60 9.55 -3.23 -0.34
CA ASP A 60 10.14 -1.99 -0.85
C ASP A 60 10.25 -0.91 0.25
N ARG A 61 11.47 -0.69 0.73
CA ARG A 61 11.78 0.28 1.79
C ARG A 61 11.59 1.71 1.32
N GLY A 62 11.94 2.00 0.07
CA GLY A 62 11.77 3.33 -0.51
C GLY A 62 10.29 3.70 -0.56
N TRP A 63 9.48 2.79 -1.11
CA TRP A 63 8.02 2.95 -1.13
C TRP A 63 7.42 3.14 0.27
N ARG A 64 7.81 2.30 1.24
CA ARG A 64 7.33 2.42 2.63
C ARG A 64 7.71 3.74 3.28
N ALA A 65 8.94 4.21 3.10
CA ALA A 65 9.40 5.50 3.61
C ALA A 65 8.63 6.68 2.98
N HIS A 66 8.34 6.63 1.68
CA HIS A 66 7.51 7.66 1.02
C HIS A 66 6.05 7.64 1.50
N ARG A 67 5.48 6.46 1.78
CA ARG A 67 4.10 6.32 2.27
C ARG A 67 3.93 6.90 3.68
N THR A 68 4.87 6.66 4.59
CA THR A 68 4.81 7.23 5.96
C THR A 68 4.99 8.74 5.97
N LYS A 69 5.84 9.31 5.10
CA LYS A 69 5.99 10.76 4.93
C LYS A 69 4.71 11.43 4.43
N ARG A 70 4.01 10.82 3.45
CA ARG A 70 2.72 11.34 2.96
C ARG A 70 1.64 11.35 4.03
N GLY A 71 1.60 10.34 4.89
CA GLY A 71 0.66 10.28 6.03
C GLY A 71 1.00 11.23 7.19
N ARG A 72 2.17 11.88 7.19
CA ARG A 72 2.60 12.87 8.19
C ARG A 72 2.35 14.32 7.77
N THR A 73 1.59 14.55 6.70
CA THR A 73 1.05 15.89 6.41
C THR A 73 -0.09 16.22 7.36
N THR A 74 0.23 16.29 8.65
CA THR A 74 -0.57 17.01 9.64
C THR A 74 -0.48 18.50 9.27
N PRO A 75 -1.59 19.25 9.25
CA PRO A 75 -1.54 20.68 9.00
C PRO A 75 -0.68 21.33 10.10
N GLN A 76 0.34 22.04 9.64
CA GLN A 76 1.13 23.00 10.40
C GLN A 76 0.21 23.76 11.35
N ARG A 77 0.31 23.51 12.67
CA ARG A 77 -0.19 24.47 13.66
C ARG A 77 0.61 25.74 13.40
N GLN A 78 -0.07 26.74 12.84
CA GLN A 78 0.48 28.06 12.64
C GLN A 78 0.98 28.56 14.00
N ASP A 79 2.26 28.91 14.02
CA ASP A 79 2.92 29.61 15.10
C ASP A 79 2.07 30.83 15.49
N LEU A 80 1.60 30.87 16.74
CA LEU A 80 1.08 32.09 17.33
C LEU A 80 2.28 33.00 17.62
N PRO A 81 2.30 34.26 17.13
CA PRO A 81 3.36 35.18 17.49
C PRO A 81 3.15 35.57 18.96
N ALA A 82 4.13 35.27 19.81
CA ALA A 82 4.19 35.84 21.16
C ALA A 82 4.37 37.36 21.01
N GLY A 83 3.28 38.08 21.19
CA GLY A 83 3.24 39.54 21.17
C GLY A 83 4.22 40.13 22.17
N THR A 84 4.96 41.12 21.70
CA THR A 84 5.93 41.91 22.44
C THR A 84 5.25 43.01 23.26
N SER A 85 5.90 43.39 24.37
CA SER A 85 5.71 44.58 25.22
C SER A 85 4.61 44.45 26.30
N CYS A 86 4.74 44.99 27.52
CA CYS A 86 5.40 46.22 27.95
C CYS A 86 5.93 46.11 29.40
N GLN A 87 6.97 46.92 29.67
CA GLN A 87 7.53 47.25 30.98
C GLN A 87 6.47 47.71 32.00
N ARG A 88 6.75 47.46 33.30
CA ARG A 88 6.65 48.44 34.40
C ARG A 88 7.24 47.85 35.69
N ASP A 89 8.42 48.31 36.08
CA ASP A 89 8.72 48.57 37.50
C ASP A 89 7.94 49.84 37.90
N PRO A 90 7.42 49.95 39.15
CA PRO A 90 8.25 50.46 40.25
C PRO A 90 7.99 49.86 41.66
N GLU A 91 9.04 49.96 42.49
CA GLU A 91 9.07 50.22 43.95
C GLU A 91 8.48 49.21 44.97
N HIS A 92 9.37 48.55 45.73
CA HIS A 92 9.59 48.82 47.16
C HIS A 92 10.98 48.36 47.61
#